data_AF-A0A3D4TBJ1-F1
#
_entry.id   AF-A0A3D4TBJ1-F1
#
_cell.length_a   1.000
_cell.length_b   1.000
_cell.length_c   1.000
_cell.angle_alpha   90.00
_cell.angle_beta   90.00
_cell.angle_gamma   90.00
#
_symmetry.space_group_name_H-M   'P 1'
#
loop_
_entity.id
_entity.type
_entity.pdbx_description
1 polymer ?
#
loop_
_entity_poly.entity_id
_entity_poly.type
_entity_poly.pdbx_seq_one_letter_code
_entity_poly.pdbx_strand_id
1 'polypeptide(L)'
;LTVEAEESAKEKIKSILAGQVAEFNKPITEEDQLPISTEPFHTVDYFASQGIKIDLTKIPQDKLTVQLRKFTDWLKYMRKVSPSPTDLGTDPAQETKVQTIAQHSNEAKEVLTEAMAEVLEKQGQPEKAIQIYIKLSFLYPEKSAYFAAKIQQLKGI
;
A
#
# COMPACT_ATOMS: atom_id res chain seq x y z
N LEU A 1 1.14 -48.05 -19.00
CA LEU A 1 -0.06 -47.98 -18.13
C LEU A 1 -0.15 -46.67 -17.35
N THR A 2 0.94 -46.09 -16.80
CA THR A 2 0.88 -44.80 -16.07
C THR A 2 0.86 -43.56 -16.99
N VAL A 3 1.55 -43.59 -18.13
CA VAL A 3 1.67 -42.44 -19.05
C VAL A 3 0.35 -42.11 -19.75
N GLU A 4 -0.42 -43.11 -20.18
CA GLU A 4 -1.71 -42.92 -20.86
C GLU A 4 -2.79 -42.34 -19.93
N ALA A 5 -2.73 -42.67 -18.63
CA ALA A 5 -3.65 -42.15 -17.63
C ALA A 5 -3.42 -40.65 -17.34
N GLU A 6 -2.16 -40.22 -17.32
CA GLU A 6 -1.80 -38.80 -17.14
C GLU A 6 -2.18 -37.96 -18.36
N GLU A 7 -2.03 -38.50 -19.57
CA GLU A 7 -2.39 -37.80 -20.81
C GLU A 7 -3.91 -37.62 -20.93
N SER A 8 -4.69 -38.65 -20.55
CA SER A 8 -6.15 -38.53 -20.43
C SER A 8 -6.58 -37.48 -19.39
N ALA A 9 -5.87 -37.37 -18.26
CA ALA A 9 -6.16 -36.36 -17.25
C ALA A 9 -5.86 -34.92 -17.75
N LYS A 10 -4.76 -34.73 -18.48
CA LYS A 10 -4.41 -33.44 -19.10
C LYS A 10 -5.45 -32.99 -20.13
N GLU A 11 -5.93 -33.90 -20.97
CA GLU A 11 -6.98 -33.60 -21.95
C GLU A 11 -8.32 -33.22 -21.27
N LYS A 12 -8.68 -33.91 -20.18
CA LYS A 12 -9.85 -33.53 -19.36
C LYS A 12 -9.70 -32.13 -18.78
N ILE A 13 -8.55 -31.81 -18.18
CA ILE A 13 -8.29 -30.48 -17.62
C ILE A 13 -8.36 -29.41 -18.72
N LYS A 14 -7.77 -29.67 -19.89
CA LYS A 14 -7.81 -28.76 -21.04
C LYS A 14 -9.24 -28.50 -21.52
N SER A 15 -10.09 -29.53 -21.55
CA SER A 15 -11.51 -29.37 -21.92
C SER A 15 -12.29 -28.52 -20.91
N ILE A 16 -12.02 -28.70 -19.61
CA ILE A 16 -12.64 -27.91 -18.53
C ILE A 16 -12.18 -26.45 -18.61
N LEU A 17 -10.87 -26.23 -18.79
CA LEU A 17 -10.30 -24.88 -18.89
C LEU A 17 -10.84 -24.16 -20.13
N ALA A 18 -10.95 -24.85 -21.27
CA ALA A 18 -11.53 -24.30 -22.48
C ALA A 18 -13.01 -23.92 -22.28
N GLY A 19 -13.78 -24.74 -21.56
CA GLY A 19 -15.15 -24.43 -21.17
C GLY A 19 -15.25 -23.18 -20.30
N GLN A 20 -14.40 -23.07 -19.28
CA GLN A 20 -14.34 -21.91 -18.38
C GLN A 20 -13.95 -20.61 -19.11
N VAL A 21 -12.97 -20.68 -20.03
CA VAL A 21 -12.55 -19.53 -20.85
C VAL A 21 -13.67 -19.11 -21.79
N ALA A 22 -14.39 -20.07 -22.40
CA ALA A 22 -15.53 -19.78 -23.25
C ALA A 22 -16.66 -19.12 -22.46
N GLU A 23 -16.91 -19.56 -21.23
CA GLU A 23 -17.92 -18.99 -20.34
C GLU A 23 -17.55 -17.58 -19.84
N PHE A 24 -16.27 -17.35 -19.52
CA PHE A 24 -15.76 -16.03 -19.13
C PHE A 24 -15.86 -14.99 -20.25
N ASN A 25 -15.66 -15.40 -21.51
CA ASN A 25 -15.72 -14.49 -22.66
C ASN A 25 -17.15 -14.21 -23.16
N LYS A 26 -18.18 -14.83 -22.58
CA LYS A 26 -19.57 -14.50 -22.93
C LYS A 26 -19.88 -13.07 -22.47
N PRO A 27 -20.55 -12.25 -23.29
CA PRO A 27 -20.95 -10.91 -22.89
C PRO A 27 -21.97 -11.03 -21.75
N ILE A 28 -21.76 -10.24 -20.71
CA ILE A 28 -22.68 -10.16 -19.57
C ILE A 28 -23.92 -9.38 -20.04
N THR A 29 -25.08 -10.01 -19.98
CA THR A 29 -26.38 -9.40 -20.31
C THR A 29 -27.00 -8.79 -19.06
N GLU A 30 -27.79 -7.72 -19.20
CA GLU A 30 -28.40 -7.00 -18.06
C GLU A 30 -29.37 -7.86 -17.21
N GLU A 31 -29.75 -9.04 -17.71
CA GLU A 31 -30.62 -10.01 -17.04
C GLU A 31 -29.85 -11.05 -16.19
N ASP A 32 -28.51 -11.08 -16.27
CA ASP A 32 -27.68 -12.04 -15.51
C ASP A 32 -27.61 -11.64 -14.03
N GLN A 33 -28.39 -12.35 -13.20
CA GLN A 33 -28.39 -12.16 -11.75
C GLN A 33 -27.06 -12.63 -11.15
N LEU A 34 -26.35 -11.72 -10.46
CA LEU A 34 -25.17 -12.08 -9.68
C LEU A 34 -25.57 -13.02 -8.53
N PRO A 35 -24.82 -14.12 -8.28
CA PRO A 35 -25.12 -15.06 -7.20
C PRO A 35 -24.87 -14.47 -5.78
N ILE A 36 -24.38 -13.24 -5.69
CA ILE A 36 -24.11 -12.55 -4.44
C ILE A 36 -25.28 -11.61 -4.17
N SER A 37 -26.16 -12.00 -3.24
CA SER A 37 -27.23 -11.13 -2.76
C SER A 37 -26.64 -9.93 -2.02
N THR A 38 -26.99 -8.71 -2.45
CA THR A 38 -26.61 -7.44 -1.81
C THR A 38 -27.61 -7.01 -0.75
N GLU A 39 -28.17 -7.96 0.01
CA GLU A 39 -29.02 -7.59 1.13
C GLU A 39 -28.16 -7.02 2.26
N PRO A 40 -28.45 -5.81 2.75
CA PRO A 40 -27.71 -5.23 3.87
C PRO A 40 -27.96 -6.09 5.11
N PHE A 41 -26.92 -6.75 5.61
CA PHE A 41 -26.98 -7.50 6.86
C PHE A 41 -27.64 -6.64 7.95
N HIS A 42 -28.74 -7.13 8.52
CA HIS A 42 -29.37 -6.54 9.70
C HIS A 42 -28.42 -6.72 10.89
N THR A 43 -27.41 -5.86 10.97
CA THR A 43 -26.54 -5.73 12.12
C THR A 43 -27.33 -4.99 13.19
N VAL A 44 -28.02 -5.76 14.02
CA VAL A 44 -28.56 -5.25 15.28
C VAL A 44 -27.34 -4.80 16.08
N ASP A 45 -27.13 -3.49 16.16
CA ASP A 45 -26.05 -2.90 16.93
C ASP A 45 -26.16 -3.41 18.38
N TYR A 46 -25.13 -4.10 18.86
CA TYR A 46 -25.07 -4.71 20.19
C TYR A 46 -25.42 -3.68 21.27
N PHE A 47 -24.99 -2.43 21.12
CA PHE A 47 -25.29 -1.36 22.08
C PHE A 47 -26.77 -0.93 22.06
N ALA A 48 -27.42 -0.95 20.89
CA ALA A 48 -28.83 -0.60 20.76
C ALA A 48 -29.74 -1.69 21.34
N SER A 49 -29.40 -2.97 21.15
CA SER A 49 -30.16 -4.09 21.76
C SER A 49 -30.04 -4.14 23.28
N GLN A 50 -28.87 -3.77 23.82
CA GLN A 50 -28.64 -3.66 25.26
C GLN A 50 -29.20 -2.36 25.87
N GLY A 51 -29.85 -1.50 25.07
CA GLY A 51 -30.50 -0.28 25.55
C GLY A 51 -29.55 0.79 26.10
N ILE A 52 -28.26 0.70 25.78
CA ILE A 52 -27.23 1.61 26.33
C ILE A 52 -27.31 2.94 25.58
N LYS A 53 -28.02 3.91 26.18
CA LYS A 53 -28.04 5.31 25.71
C LYS A 53 -26.91 6.07 26.38
N ILE A 54 -25.79 6.22 25.67
CA ILE A 54 -24.64 6.98 26.18
C ILE A 54 -24.97 8.48 26.07
N ASP A 55 -25.14 9.17 27.20
CA ASP A 55 -25.22 10.63 27.26
C ASP A 55 -23.80 11.23 27.20
N LEU A 56 -23.34 11.49 25.98
CA LEU A 56 -21.99 11.99 25.68
C LEU A 56 -21.61 13.35 26.32
N THR A 57 -22.58 14.05 26.93
CA THR A 57 -22.40 15.33 27.63
C THR A 57 -21.99 15.17 29.09
N LYS A 58 -22.22 14.01 29.69
CA LYS A 58 -22.01 13.76 31.13
C LYS A 58 -20.68 13.07 31.46
N ILE A 59 -19.91 12.67 30.43
CA ILE A 59 -18.67 11.90 30.59
C ILE A 59 -17.48 12.86 30.81
N PRO A 60 -16.61 12.65 31.81
CA PRO A 60 -15.41 13.45 32.00
C PRO A 60 -14.51 13.37 30.76
N GLN A 61 -14.01 14.51 30.30
CA GLN A 61 -13.18 14.64 29.09
C GLN A 61 -11.74 14.17 29.36
N ASP A 62 -11.57 12.87 29.59
CA ASP A 62 -10.24 12.26 29.67
C ASP A 62 -9.60 12.21 28.27
N LYS A 63 -8.27 12.30 28.19
CA LYS A 63 -7.51 12.37 26.94
C LYS A 63 -7.85 11.22 25.98
N LEU A 64 -8.05 10.02 26.53
CA LEU A 64 -8.43 8.83 25.78
C LEU A 64 -9.87 8.93 25.23
N THR A 65 -10.82 9.46 26.01
CA THR A 65 -12.19 9.68 25.54
C THR A 65 -12.24 10.74 24.44
N VAL A 66 -11.42 11.78 24.52
CA VAL A 66 -11.27 12.81 23.48
C VAL A 66 -10.69 12.21 22.20
N GLN A 67 -9.70 11.32 22.30
CA GLN A 67 -9.11 10.62 21.14
C GLN A 67 -10.09 9.65 20.48
N LEU A 68 -10.81 8.85 21.27
CA LEU A 68 -11.85 7.94 20.77
C LEU A 68 -12.98 8.68 20.06
N ARG A 69 -13.43 9.83 20.59
CA ARG A 69 -14.44 10.67 19.95
C ARG A 69 -13.97 11.23 18.62
N LYS A 70 -12.73 11.73 18.55
CA LYS A 70 -12.13 12.18 17.28
C LYS A 70 -12.09 11.06 16.25
N PHE A 71 -11.80 9.84 16.68
CA PHE A 71 -11.83 8.67 15.81
C PHE A 71 -13.25 8.26 15.40
N THR A 72 -14.23 8.26 16.32
CA THR A 72 -15.62 7.91 15.99
C THR A 72 -16.29 8.97 15.11
N ASP A 73 -15.99 10.24 15.33
CA ASP A 73 -16.48 11.34 14.47
C ASP A 73 -15.82 11.29 13.08
N TRP A 74 -14.55 10.90 13.00
CA TRP A 74 -13.91 10.61 11.72
C TRP A 74 -14.54 9.40 10.99
N LEU A 75 -14.88 8.32 11.71
CA LEU A 75 -15.60 7.17 11.12
C LEU A 75 -16.99 7.54 10.58
N LYS A 76 -17.73 8.42 11.27
CA LYS A 76 -19.02 8.94 10.79
C LYS A 76 -18.87 9.78 9.53
N TYR A 77 -17.77 10.53 9.41
CA TYR A 77 -17.42 11.27 8.21
C TYR A 77 -17.12 10.30 7.06
N MET A 78 -16.30 9.27 7.29
CA MET A 78 -15.97 8.26 6.27
C MET A 78 -17.19 7.50 5.74
N ARG A 79 -18.16 7.16 6.61
CA ARG A 79 -19.38 6.43 6.21
C ARG A 79 -20.28 7.22 5.24
N LYS A 80 -20.14 8.55 5.20
CA LYS A 80 -20.94 9.44 4.35
C LYS A 80 -20.21 9.87 3.07
N VAL A 81 -18.94 9.50 2.90
CA VAL A 81 -18.23 9.76 1.66
C VAL A 81 -18.83 8.82 0.62
N SER A 82 -19.56 9.36 -0.37
CA SER A 82 -19.94 8.61 -1.56
C SER A 82 -18.68 7.99 -2.15
N PRO A 83 -18.73 6.80 -2.77
CA PRO A 83 -17.54 6.15 -3.32
C PRO A 83 -16.82 6.98 -4.40
N SER A 84 -17.46 8.05 -4.91
CA SER A 84 -16.86 9.07 -5.76
C SER A 84 -17.53 10.43 -5.48
N PRO A 85 -16.99 11.26 -4.58
CA PRO A 85 -17.41 12.65 -4.47
C PRO A 85 -16.73 13.45 -5.59
N THR A 86 -17.51 13.99 -6.53
CA THR A 86 -17.01 14.77 -7.67
C THR A 86 -16.38 16.10 -7.25
N ASP A 87 -16.72 16.59 -6.05
CA ASP A 87 -16.24 17.86 -5.50
C ASP A 87 -15.90 17.68 -4.02
N LEU A 88 -14.62 17.86 -3.68
CA LEU A 88 -14.10 17.80 -2.30
C LEU A 88 -14.24 19.13 -1.56
N GLY A 89 -14.73 20.19 -2.21
CA GLY A 89 -14.83 21.54 -1.64
C GLY A 89 -13.46 22.17 -1.35
N THR A 90 -12.41 21.71 -2.03
CA THR A 90 -11.05 22.20 -1.89
C THR A 90 -10.80 23.42 -2.77
N ASP A 91 -9.99 24.37 -2.26
CA ASP A 91 -9.57 25.53 -3.04
C ASP A 91 -8.66 25.07 -4.20
N PRO A 92 -8.88 25.51 -5.46
CA PRO A 92 -8.02 25.13 -6.60
C PRO A 92 -6.53 25.42 -6.37
N ALA A 93 -6.19 26.42 -5.55
CA ALA A 93 -4.80 26.69 -5.18
C ALA A 93 -4.21 25.63 -4.25
N GLN A 94 -5.03 24.92 -3.48
CA GLN A 94 -4.59 23.79 -2.65
C GLN A 94 -4.45 22.51 -3.49
N GLU A 95 -5.36 22.28 -4.44
CA GLU A 95 -5.30 21.11 -5.32
C GLU A 95 -4.02 21.10 -6.17
N THR A 96 -3.64 22.24 -6.73
CA THR A 96 -2.37 22.37 -7.48
C THR A 96 -1.14 22.10 -6.60
N LYS A 97 -1.14 22.56 -5.34
CA LYS A 97 -0.08 22.22 -4.37
C LYS A 97 -0.04 20.72 -4.07
N VAL A 98 -1.20 20.09 -3.89
CA VAL A 98 -1.28 18.65 -3.62
C VAL A 98 -0.79 17.85 -4.84
N GLN A 99 -1.15 18.26 -6.06
CA GLN A 99 -0.69 17.64 -7.29
C GLN A 99 0.84 17.72 -7.44
N THR A 100 1.44 18.89 -7.19
CA THR A 100 2.91 19.04 -7.26
C THR A 100 3.63 18.21 -6.20
N ILE A 101 3.10 18.12 -4.98
CA ILE A 101 3.65 17.25 -3.92
C ILE A 101 3.56 15.78 -4.33
N ALA A 102 2.41 15.35 -4.87
CA ALA A 102 2.21 13.99 -5.34
C ALA A 102 3.18 13.64 -6.48
N GLN A 103 3.35 14.55 -7.45
CA GLN A 103 4.28 14.37 -8.56
C GLN A 103 5.72 14.22 -8.05
N HIS A 104 6.19 15.11 -7.18
CA HIS A 104 7.53 15.02 -6.58
C HIS A 104 7.70 13.71 -5.76
N SER A 105 6.64 13.22 -5.13
CA SER A 105 6.70 11.96 -4.35
C SER A 105 6.79 10.71 -5.24
N ASN A 106 6.25 10.78 -6.46
CA ASN A 106 6.33 9.69 -7.43
C ASN A 106 7.67 9.65 -8.18
N GLU A 107 8.49 10.70 -8.08
CA GLU A 107 9.82 10.72 -8.69
C GLU A 107 10.75 9.72 -7.99
N ALA A 108 11.25 8.74 -8.74
CA ALA A 108 12.19 7.75 -8.25
C ALA A 108 13.56 8.39 -8.02
N LYS A 109 13.81 8.87 -6.80
CA LYS A 109 15.11 9.42 -6.40
C LYS A 109 16.04 8.31 -5.92
N GLU A 110 17.27 8.28 -6.43
CA GLU A 110 18.32 7.41 -5.91
C GLU A 110 18.69 7.86 -4.48
N VAL A 111 18.32 7.06 -3.48
CA VAL A 111 18.67 7.32 -2.07
C VAL A 111 19.93 6.53 -1.72
N LEU A 112 21.04 7.24 -1.63
CA LEU A 112 22.34 6.68 -1.27
C LEU A 112 22.59 6.92 0.20
N THR A 113 22.93 5.86 0.94
CA THR A 113 23.21 5.94 2.38
C THR A 113 24.51 5.22 2.70
N GLU A 114 25.17 5.65 3.77
CA GLU A 114 26.38 5.02 4.27
C GLU A 114 26.13 3.55 4.65
N ALA A 115 25.03 3.28 5.37
CA ALA A 115 24.64 1.93 5.76
C ALA A 115 24.44 1.00 4.54
N MET A 116 23.93 1.52 3.41
CA MET A 116 23.85 0.76 2.15
C MET A 116 25.24 0.33 1.67
N ALA A 117 26.23 1.23 1.72
CA ALA A 117 27.60 0.91 1.34
C ALA A 117 28.20 -0.14 2.27
N GLU A 118 28.03 -0.01 3.59
CA GLU A 118 28.52 -1.00 4.57
C GLU A 118 27.90 -2.39 4.37
N VAL A 119 26.62 -2.46 4.03
CA VAL A 119 25.95 -3.73 3.73
C VAL A 119 26.54 -4.36 2.46
N LEU A 120 26.83 -3.57 1.42
CA LEU A 120 27.47 -4.07 0.19
C LEU A 120 28.90 -4.58 0.44
N GLU A 121 29.66 -3.93 1.32
CA GLU A 121 30.97 -4.43 1.77
C GLU A 121 30.82 -5.82 2.40
N LYS A 122 29.87 -5.98 3.33
CA LYS A 122 29.59 -7.25 4.01
C LYS A 122 29.09 -8.34 3.05
N GLN A 123 28.42 -7.95 1.98
CA GLN A 123 27.99 -8.84 0.90
C GLN A 123 29.11 -9.22 -0.08
N GLY A 124 30.34 -8.72 0.13
CA GLY A 124 31.47 -9.01 -0.75
C GLY A 124 31.42 -8.25 -2.08
N GLN A 125 30.73 -7.11 -2.15
CA GLN A 125 30.67 -6.24 -3.33
C GLN A 125 31.38 -4.89 -3.08
N PRO A 126 32.71 -4.89 -2.84
CA PRO A 126 33.45 -3.68 -2.46
C PRO A 126 33.46 -2.61 -3.57
N GLU A 127 33.44 -3.00 -4.85
CA GLU A 127 33.43 -2.07 -5.97
C GLU A 127 32.19 -1.17 -5.97
N LYS A 128 31.01 -1.74 -5.67
CA LYS A 128 29.76 -0.98 -5.58
C LYS A 128 29.74 -0.09 -4.34
N ALA A 129 30.25 -0.59 -3.20
CA ALA A 129 30.39 0.21 -1.99
C ALA A 129 31.28 1.45 -2.24
N ILE A 130 32.41 1.29 -2.94
CA ILE A 130 33.30 2.40 -3.33
C ILE A 130 32.55 3.44 -4.16
N GLN A 131 31.76 3.02 -5.16
CA GLN A 131 30.97 3.95 -5.97
C GLN A 131 29.98 4.75 -5.12
N ILE A 132 29.30 4.10 -4.16
CA ILE A 132 28.39 4.78 -3.24
C ILE A 132 29.14 5.79 -2.37
N TYR A 133 30.29 5.44 -1.79
CA TYR A 133 31.10 6.38 -1.00
C TYR A 133 31.59 7.57 -1.81
N ILE A 134 31.97 7.36 -3.07
CA ILE A 134 32.34 8.46 -3.97
C ILE A 134 31.14 9.38 -4.17
N LYS A 135 29.96 8.85 -4.50
CA LYS A 135 28.73 9.65 -4.65
C LYS A 135 28.38 10.39 -3.35
N LEU A 136 28.50 9.75 -2.19
CA LEU A 136 28.27 10.37 -0.88
C LEU A 136 29.28 11.48 -0.59
N SER A 137 30.54 11.36 -1.02
CA SER A 137 31.53 12.42 -0.84
C SER A 137 31.21 13.70 -1.61
N PHE A 138 30.53 13.59 -2.76
CA PHE A 138 30.04 14.74 -3.53
C PHE A 138 28.79 15.36 -2.89
N LEU A 139 27.92 14.54 -2.31
CA LEU A 139 26.71 15.02 -1.63
C LEU A 139 27.00 15.66 -0.27
N TYR A 140 28.03 15.18 0.43
CA TYR A 140 28.38 15.55 1.80
C TYR A 140 29.88 15.91 1.89
N PRO A 141 30.28 17.08 1.35
CA PRO A 141 31.69 17.48 1.27
C PRO A 141 32.37 17.58 2.64
N GLU A 142 31.62 17.87 3.71
CA GLU A 142 32.12 17.94 5.09
C GLU A 142 32.62 16.59 5.63
N LYS A 143 32.11 15.47 5.07
CA LYS A 143 32.53 14.09 5.41
C LYS A 143 33.45 13.47 4.37
N SER A 144 33.90 14.24 3.38
CA SER A 144 34.72 13.74 2.27
C SER A 144 35.98 12.97 2.73
N ALA A 145 36.70 13.47 3.73
CA ALA A 145 37.89 12.81 4.28
C ALA A 145 37.57 11.44 4.90
N TYR A 146 36.42 11.31 5.58
CA TYR A 146 35.97 10.04 6.16
C TYR A 146 35.66 9.01 5.06
N PHE A 147 34.92 9.42 4.03
CA PHE A 147 34.63 8.54 2.89
C PHE A 147 35.88 8.16 2.11
N ALA A 148 36.84 9.08 1.96
CA ALA A 148 38.13 8.80 1.32
C ALA A 148 38.91 7.71 2.07
N ALA A 149 38.93 7.77 3.41
CA ALA A 149 39.57 6.74 4.24
C ALA A 149 38.88 5.36 4.07
N LYS A 150 37.54 5.32 4.05
CA LYS A 150 36.78 4.09 3.77
C LYS A 150 37.10 3.51 2.39
N ILE A 151 37.20 4.35 1.37
CA ILE A 151 37.56 3.92 0.01
C ILE A 151 38.99 3.33 -0.03
N GLN A 152 39.95 3.94 0.67
CA GLN A 152 41.32 3.42 0.76
C GLN A 152 41.36 2.04 1.42
N GLN A 153 40.66 1.88 2.55
CA GLN A 153 40.51 0.59 3.25
C GLN A 153 39.97 -0.50 2.33
N LEU A 154 38.93 -0.20 1.54
CA LEU A 154 38.32 -1.16 0.63
C LEU A 154 39.19 -1.48 -0.60
N LYS A 155 40.04 -0.55 -1.03
CA LYS A 155 41.04 -0.80 -2.08
C LYS A 155 42.27 -1.56 -1.58
N GLY A 156 42.43 -1.72 -0.26
CA GLY A 156 43.61 -2.32 0.35
C GLY A 156 44.87 -1.45 0.21
N ILE A 157 44.70 -0.13 0.19
CA ILE A 157 45.76 0.88 0.09
C ILE A 157 45.90 1.63 1.42
#